data_AF-A0A7C1ZNW1-F1
#
_entry.id   AF-A0A7C1ZNW1-F1
#
_cell.length_a   1.000
_cell.length_b   1.000
_cell.length_c   1.000
_cell.angle_alpha   90.00
_cell.angle_beta   90.00
_cell.angle_gamma   90.00
#
_symmetry.space_group_name_H-M   'P 1'
#
loop_
_entity.id
_entity.type
_entity.pdbx_description
1 polymer ?
#
loop_
_entity_poly.entity_id
_entity_poly.type
_entity_poly.pdbx_seq_one_letter_code
_entity_poly.pdbx_strand_id
1 'polypeptide(L)'
;MLTTEIKSQINKLWDKFWSGGISNPLTAIEQISYLLFMRRLDELDLKEMKKAEFTGEPYTSIFSGTYKVPNTAEELDADNLRWGHFKQMEGGE
;
A
#
# COMPACT_ATOMS: atom_id res chain seq x y z
N MET A 1 -22.67 15.06 -2.04
CA MET A 1 -21.62 16.09 -1.77
C MET A 1 -20.54 15.46 -0.92
N LEU A 2 -19.26 15.71 -1.23
CA LEU A 2 -18.16 15.38 -0.31
C LEU A 2 -18.39 16.09 1.03
N THR A 3 -18.28 15.35 2.14
CA THR A 3 -18.37 15.93 3.49
C THR A 3 -17.22 16.91 3.69
N THR A 4 -17.41 17.90 4.56
CA THR A 4 -16.37 18.86 4.94
C THR A 4 -15.10 18.15 5.44
N GLU A 5 -15.29 17.02 6.13
CA GLU A 5 -14.19 16.18 6.64
C GLU A 5 -13.34 15.58 5.51
N ILE A 6 -13.96 14.95 4.50
CA ILE A 6 -13.20 14.34 3.41
C ILE A 6 -12.47 15.42 2.59
N LYS A 7 -13.09 16.58 2.37
CA LYS A 7 -12.41 17.71 1.70
C LYS A 7 -11.18 18.18 2.49
N SER A 8 -11.30 18.28 3.82
CA SER A 8 -10.17 18.63 4.69
C SER A 8 -9.03 17.62 4.59
N GLN A 9 -9.34 16.32 4.54
CA GLN A 9 -8.34 15.26 4.38
C GLN A 9 -7.64 15.31 3.02
N ILE A 10 -8.38 15.60 1.94
CA ILE A 10 -7.80 15.77 0.60
C ILE A 10 -6.83 16.96 0.59
N ASN A 11 -7.20 18.10 1.17
CA ASN A 11 -6.33 19.27 1.24
C ASN A 11 -5.05 18.97 2.04
N LYS A 12 -5.16 18.32 3.20
CA LYS A 12 -3.99 17.91 3.99
C LYS A 12 -3.06 16.98 3.21
N LEU A 13 -3.61 16.08 2.42
CA LEU A 13 -2.84 15.16 1.59
C LEU A 13 -2.09 15.95 0.51
N TRP A 14 -2.79 16.85 -0.18
CA TRP A 14 -2.22 17.75 -1.17
C TRP A 14 -1.04 18.57 -0.62
N ASP A 15 -1.21 19.20 0.55
CA ASP A 15 -0.17 19.99 1.21
C ASP A 15 1.09 19.16 1.50
N LYS A 16 0.92 17.90 1.92
CA LYS A 16 2.04 16.98 2.15
C LYS A 16 2.81 16.67 0.87
N PHE A 17 2.11 16.31 -0.22
CA PHE A 17 2.74 16.04 -1.52
C PHE A 17 3.48 17.27 -2.05
N TRP A 18 2.88 18.45 -1.89
CA TRP A 18 3.50 19.71 -2.28
C TRP A 18 4.79 19.97 -1.49
N SER A 19 4.75 19.84 -0.16
CA SER A 19 5.94 20.01 0.70
C SER A 19 7.04 18.97 0.43
N GLY A 20 6.66 17.79 -0.07
CA GLY A 20 7.57 16.70 -0.47
C GLY A 20 8.14 16.85 -1.88
N GLY A 21 7.91 17.98 -2.57
CA GLY A 21 8.46 18.24 -3.90
C GLY A 21 7.62 17.69 -5.07
N ILE A 22 6.46 17.11 -4.81
CA ILE A 22 5.53 16.65 -5.84
C ILE A 22 4.53 17.78 -6.12
N SER A 23 4.95 18.71 -6.98
CA SER A 23 4.14 19.89 -7.35
C SER A 23 3.17 19.64 -8.50
N ASN A 24 3.37 18.59 -9.29
CA ASN A 24 2.49 18.24 -10.41
C ASN A 24 1.22 17.51 -9.88
N PRO A 25 0.01 18.05 -10.10
CA PRO A 25 -1.23 17.42 -9.67
C PRO A 25 -1.46 16.00 -10.19
N LEU A 26 -1.10 15.75 -11.45
CA LEU A 26 -1.31 14.44 -12.06
C LEU A 26 -0.42 13.38 -11.39
N THR A 27 0.85 13.73 -11.15
CA THR A 27 1.79 12.88 -10.42
C THR A 27 1.32 12.64 -8.99
N ALA A 28 0.82 13.66 -8.29
CA ALA A 28 0.28 13.49 -6.94
C ALA A 28 -0.90 12.51 -6.93
N ILE A 29 -1.84 12.63 -7.86
CA ILE A 29 -2.97 11.72 -8.01
C ILE A 29 -2.50 10.28 -8.26
N GLU A 30 -1.49 10.10 -9.10
CA GLU A 30 -0.90 8.79 -9.40
C GLU A 30 -0.29 8.16 -8.15
N GLN A 31 0.56 8.90 -7.41
CA GLN A 31 1.17 8.40 -6.18
C GLN A 31 0.13 8.03 -5.12
N ILE A 32 -0.90 8.87 -4.95
CA ILE A 32 -2.03 8.56 -4.05
C ILE A 32 -2.72 7.28 -4.49
N SER A 33 -2.94 7.11 -5.79
CA SER A 33 -3.60 5.91 -6.34
C SER A 33 -2.78 4.66 -6.07
N TYR A 34 -1.44 4.71 -6.21
CA TYR A 34 -0.56 3.60 -5.85
C TYR A 34 -0.64 3.26 -4.37
N LEU A 35 -0.59 4.26 -3.47
CA LEU A 35 -0.71 4.02 -2.02
C LEU A 35 -2.06 3.37 -1.66
N LEU A 36 -3.15 3.86 -2.24
CA LEU A 36 -4.49 3.29 -2.03
C LEU A 36 -4.59 1.87 -2.56
N PHE A 37 -4.02 1.60 -3.73
CA PHE A 37 -3.99 0.29 -4.33
C PHE A 37 -3.23 -0.71 -3.46
N MET A 38 -2.00 -0.38 -3.04
CA MET A 38 -1.18 -1.24 -2.18
C MET A 38 -1.87 -1.54 -0.84
N ARG A 39 -2.43 -0.52 -0.20
CA ARG A 39 -3.20 -0.71 1.04
C ARG A 39 -4.41 -1.62 0.84
N ARG A 40 -5.18 -1.40 -0.23
CA ARG A 40 -6.38 -2.17 -0.51
C ARG A 40 -6.05 -3.63 -0.82
N LEU A 41 -4.95 -3.85 -1.53
CA LEU A 41 -4.45 -5.18 -1.88
C LEU A 41 -4.13 -5.99 -0.62
N ASP A 42 -3.40 -5.40 0.34
CA ASP A 42 -3.09 -6.01 1.64
C ASP A 42 -4.35 -6.29 2.47
N GLU A 43 -5.28 -5.32 2.57
CA GLU A 43 -6.55 -5.50 3.28
C GLU A 43 -7.40 -6.65 2.73
N LEU A 44 -7.42 -6.82 1.40
CA LEU A 44 -8.19 -7.90 0.75
C LEU A 44 -7.56 -9.27 0.98
N ASP A 45 -6.24 -9.38 0.88
CA ASP A 45 -5.51 -10.62 1.15
C ASP A 45 -5.71 -11.07 2.61
N LEU A 46 -5.53 -10.16 3.58
CA LEU A 46 -5.76 -10.45 5.00
C LEU A 46 -7.20 -10.88 5.29
N LYS A 47 -8.18 -10.32 4.56
CA LYS A 47 -9.58 -10.72 4.69
C LYS A 47 -9.82 -12.15 4.21
N GLU A 48 -9.26 -12.52 3.06
CA GLU A 48 -9.40 -13.88 2.54
C GLU A 48 -8.62 -14.90 3.39
N MET A 49 -7.45 -14.54 3.94
CA MET A 49 -6.73 -15.37 4.91
C MET A 49 -7.57 -15.67 6.15
N LYS A 50 -8.17 -14.64 6.77
CA LYS A 50 -9.04 -14.81 7.95
C LYS A 50 -10.29 -15.64 7.64
N LYS A 51 -10.85 -15.46 6.45
CA LYS A 51 -11.99 -16.25 5.99
C LYS A 51 -11.62 -17.72 5.82
N ALA A 52 -10.48 -18.01 5.22
CA ALA A 52 -9.94 -19.35 5.07
C ALA A 52 -9.66 -20.03 6.42
N GLU A 53 -9.08 -19.30 7.37
CA GLU A 53 -8.89 -19.77 8.76
C GLU A 53 -10.24 -20.12 9.42
N PHE A 54 -11.27 -19.31 9.20
CA PHE A 54 -12.61 -19.55 9.75
C PHE A 54 -13.34 -20.73 9.08
N THR A 55 -13.23 -20.88 7.75
CA THR A 55 -13.95 -21.92 7.01
C THR A 55 -13.18 -23.23 6.91
N GLY A 56 -11.87 -23.24 7.19
CA GLY A 56 -10.98 -24.37 6.97
C GLY A 56 -10.64 -24.63 5.50
N GLU A 57 -11.01 -23.71 4.60
CA GLU A 57 -10.71 -23.84 3.17
C GLU A 57 -9.27 -23.40 2.89
N PRO A 58 -8.55 -24.06 1.96
CA PRO A 58 -7.20 -23.64 1.62
C PRO A 58 -7.21 -22.28 0.91
N TYR A 59 -6.36 -21.36 1.37
CA TYR A 59 -6.10 -20.09 0.71
C TYR A 59 -4.60 -19.81 0.68
N THR A 60 -4.10 -19.45 -0.49
CA THR A 60 -2.71 -19.03 -0.69
C THR A 60 -2.68 -17.52 -0.83
N SER A 61 -1.96 -16.86 0.07
CA SER A 61 -1.79 -15.42 0.03
C SER A 61 -1.07 -14.97 -1.25
N ILE A 62 -1.44 -13.80 -1.76
CA ILE A 62 -0.73 -13.15 -2.88
C ILE A 62 0.69 -12.68 -2.49
N PHE A 63 0.96 -12.57 -1.20
CA PHE A 63 2.27 -12.25 -0.63
C PHE A 63 3.00 -13.51 -0.15
N SER A 64 2.61 -14.70 -0.64
CA SER A 64 3.32 -15.94 -0.32
C SER A 64 4.51 -16.18 -1.26
N GLY A 65 5.58 -16.75 -0.71
CA GLY A 65 6.77 -17.14 -1.45
C GLY A 65 7.85 -16.07 -1.50
N THR A 66 8.78 -16.23 -2.43
CA THR A 66 9.96 -15.37 -2.56
C THR A 66 9.79 -14.42 -3.73
N TYR A 67 10.03 -13.13 -3.49
CA TYR A 67 10.10 -12.10 -4.52
C TYR A 67 11.56 -11.82 -4.88
N LYS A 68 11.85 -11.85 -6.18
CA LYS A 68 13.17 -11.48 -6.71
C LYS A 68 13.14 -10.02 -7.15
N VAL A 69 13.98 -9.20 -6.53
CA VAL A 69 14.04 -7.77 -6.84
C VAL A 69 14.59 -7.58 -8.26
N PRO A 70 13.90 -6.80 -9.12
CA PRO A 70 14.39 -6.51 -10.46
C PRO A 70 15.78 -5.86 -10.42
N ASN A 71 16.67 -6.28 -11.31
CA ASN A 71 18.03 -5.76 -11.45
C ASN A 71 18.97 -6.01 -10.24
N THR A 72 18.60 -6.89 -9.30
CA THR A 72 19.52 -7.33 -8.23
C THR A 72 19.51 -8.87 -8.11
N ALA A 73 20.49 -9.41 -7.39
CA ALA A 73 20.52 -10.82 -7.01
C ALA A 73 19.77 -11.07 -5.69
N GLU A 74 19.07 -10.07 -5.17
CA GLU A 74 18.40 -10.13 -3.88
C GLU A 74 17.04 -10.83 -3.99
N GLU A 75 16.80 -11.72 -3.05
CA GLU A 75 15.56 -12.44 -2.86
C GLU A 75 15.03 -12.12 -1.48
N LEU A 76 13.76 -11.74 -1.41
CA LEU A 76 13.10 -11.36 -0.18
C LEU A 76 11.81 -12.16 -0.01
N ASP A 77 11.40 -12.36 1.24
CA ASP A 77 10.08 -12.88 1.54
C ASP A 77 9.03 -11.88 1.02
N ALA A 78 8.12 -12.34 0.16
CA ALA A 78 7.07 -11.51 -0.40
C ALA A 78 6.16 -10.91 0.69
N ASP A 79 6.10 -11.51 1.89
CA ASP A 79 5.40 -10.95 3.03
C ASP A 79 5.92 -9.55 3.40
N ASN A 80 7.23 -9.32 3.28
CA ASN A 80 7.85 -8.02 3.59
C ASN A 80 7.38 -6.87 2.67
N LEU A 81 6.72 -7.19 1.55
CA LEU A 81 6.20 -6.21 0.60
C LEU A 81 4.79 -5.72 0.94
N ARG A 82 4.17 -6.23 2.01
CA ARG A 82 2.83 -5.80 2.42
C ARG A 82 2.85 -4.33 2.85
N TRP A 83 1.72 -3.66 2.60
CA TRP A 83 1.48 -2.30 3.09
C TRP A 83 1.68 -2.18 4.60
N GLY A 84 1.26 -3.21 5.37
CA GLY A 84 1.47 -3.28 6.81
C GLY A 84 2.92 -3.11 7.27
N HIS A 85 3.87 -3.67 6.52
CA HIS A 85 5.32 -3.54 6.78
C HIS A 85 5.86 -2.23 6.19
N PHE A 86 5.51 -1.93 4.93
CA PHE A 86 5.95 -0.72 4.24
C PHE A 86 5.66 0.57 5.05
N LYS A 87 4.46 0.69 5.63
CA LYS A 87 4.08 1.89 6.39
C LYS A 87 4.92 2.13 7.66
N GLN A 88 5.64 1.10 8.13
CA GLN A 88 6.48 1.16 9.33
C GLN A 88 7.95 1.41 9.00
N MET A 89 8.33 1.33 7.72
CA MET A 89 9.68 1.64 7.28
C MET A 89 9.96 3.12 7.50
N GLU A 90 11.16 3.43 7.98
CA GLU A 90 11.63 4.81 8.04
C GLU A 90 11.77 5.35 6.62
N GLY A 91 11.45 6.62 6.42
CA GLY A 91 11.72 7.29 5.16
C GLY A 91 13.23 7.32 4.96
N GLY A 92 13.75 6.55 4.00
CA GLY A 92 15.16 6.59 3.64
C GLY A 92 15.57 8.01 3.25
N GLU A 93 16.79 8.40 3.65
CA GLU A 93 17.43 9.67 3.25
C GLU A 93 17.51 9.84 1.72
#